data_AF-A0A6P8I4P1-F1
#
_entry.id   AF-A0A6P8I4P1-F1
#
_cell.length_a   1.000
_cell.length_b   1.000
_cell.length_c   1.000
_cell.angle_alpha   90.00
_cell.angle_beta   90.00
_cell.angle_gamma   90.00
#
_symmetry.space_group_name_H-M   'P 1'
#
loop_
_entity.id
_entity.type
_entity.pdbx_description
1 polymer ?
#
loop_
_entity_poly.entity_id
_entity_poly.type
_entity_poly.pdbx_seq_one_letter_code
_entity_poly.pdbx_strand_id
1 'polypeptide(L)'
;MKPFTGVWILLILYFTIQTNGQDPCAISTSQPNTNLQCIKFSSNKFCFVSCKSGFKFSRPATDSYVCNYSTGTWYEGTGSNQATWPDCVPE
;
A
#
# COMPACT_ATOMS: atom_id res chain seq x y z
N MET A 1 41.22 -44.60 -5.51
CA MET A 1 40.68 -44.18 -6.82
C MET A 1 39.19 -43.87 -6.66
N LYS A 2 38.80 -42.61 -6.84
CA LYS A 2 37.41 -42.18 -7.04
C LYS A 2 37.01 -42.46 -8.50
N PRO A 3 35.72 -42.66 -8.77
CA PRO A 3 35.11 -41.85 -9.80
C PRO A 3 33.91 -41.06 -9.28
N PHE A 4 33.84 -39.84 -9.81
CA PHE A 4 32.80 -38.83 -9.65
C PHE A 4 31.45 -39.36 -10.11
N THR A 5 30.40 -39.10 -9.32
CA THR A 5 29.02 -39.21 -9.81
C THR A 5 28.30 -37.90 -9.52
N GLY A 6 28.02 -37.18 -10.60
CA GLY A 6 26.78 -36.45 -10.77
C GLY A 6 26.58 -35.22 -9.90
N VAL A 7 27.09 -34.10 -10.39
CA VAL A 7 26.61 -32.75 -10.10
C VAL A 7 25.10 -32.69 -10.42
N TRP A 8 24.26 -32.88 -9.41
CA TRP A 8 22.84 -32.50 -9.45
C TRP A 8 22.73 -31.02 -9.05
N ILE A 9 23.17 -30.14 -9.93
CA ILE A 9 22.78 -28.73 -9.91
C ILE A 9 21.71 -28.58 -10.99
N LEU A 10 20.46 -28.40 -10.60
CA LEU A 10 19.51 -27.45 -11.22
C LEU A 10 18.13 -27.57 -10.55
N LEU A 11 17.61 -26.42 -10.14
CA LEU A 11 16.21 -26.14 -9.78
C LEU A 11 15.76 -26.42 -8.33
N ILE A 12 16.41 -25.77 -7.36
CA ILE A 12 15.65 -25.04 -6.32
C ILE A 12 16.16 -23.58 -6.30
N LEU A 13 16.06 -22.92 -7.45
CA LEU A 13 15.74 -21.49 -7.46
C LEU A 13 14.24 -21.40 -7.11
N TYR A 14 13.82 -20.34 -6.43
CA TYR A 14 12.47 -20.14 -5.84
C TYR A 14 12.30 -20.95 -4.54
N PHE A 15 12.55 -20.41 -3.35
CA PHE A 15 11.94 -19.19 -2.86
C PHE A 15 12.74 -18.71 -1.64
N THR A 16 13.64 -17.75 -1.83
CA THR A 16 13.93 -16.79 -0.77
C THR A 16 12.76 -15.81 -0.74
N ILE A 17 11.63 -16.17 -0.11
CA ILE A 17 10.64 -15.15 0.28
C ILE A 17 11.35 -14.32 1.34
N GLN A 18 11.99 -13.24 0.91
CA GLN A 18 12.29 -12.15 1.81
C GLN A 18 10.95 -11.63 2.32
N THR A 19 10.52 -12.05 3.51
CA THR A 19 9.51 -11.30 4.28
C THR A 19 10.20 -10.06 4.88
N ASN A 20 10.81 -9.25 4.03
CA ASN A 20 11.09 -7.86 4.38
C ASN A 20 9.73 -7.20 4.58
N GLY A 21 9.48 -6.70 5.79
CA GLY A 21 8.17 -6.21 6.23
C GLY A 21 7.51 -5.25 5.23
N GLN A 22 6.68 -5.80 4.35
CA GLN A 22 5.76 -5.02 3.54
C GLN A 22 4.71 -4.47 4.48
N ASP A 23 4.62 -3.14 4.59
CA ASP A 23 3.47 -2.48 5.21
C ASP A 23 2.23 -2.93 4.40
N PRO A 24 1.31 -3.74 4.96
CA PRO A 24 0.12 -4.19 4.23
C PRO A 24 -0.79 -3.00 3.89
N CYS A 25 -0.56 -1.85 4.53
CA CYS A 25 -1.20 -0.58 4.30
C CYS A 25 -0.27 0.42 3.60
N ALA A 26 0.64 -0.05 2.75
CA ALA A 26 1.41 0.83 1.87
C ALA A 26 0.46 1.51 0.88
N ILE A 27 0.50 2.85 0.84
CA ILE A 27 -0.22 3.62 -0.18
C ILE A 27 0.72 3.76 -1.37
N SER A 28 0.22 3.45 -2.58
CA SER A 28 0.99 3.70 -3.80
C SER A 28 1.30 5.19 -3.88
N THR A 29 2.58 5.54 -3.94
CA THR A 29 3.07 6.93 -4.09
C THR A 29 2.65 7.57 -5.43
N SER A 30 1.86 6.86 -6.23
CA SER A 30 1.41 7.22 -7.57
C SER A 30 0.21 8.17 -7.60
N GLN A 31 -0.19 8.81 -6.50
CA GLN A 31 -1.22 9.85 -6.54
C GLN A 31 -0.56 11.22 -6.75
N PRO A 32 -0.42 11.70 -8.00
CA PRO A 32 0.19 13.00 -8.27
C PRO A 32 -0.60 14.11 -7.59
N ASN A 33 0.11 15.17 -7.19
CA ASN A 33 -0.46 16.38 -6.60
C ASN A 33 -1.30 16.15 -5.33
N THR A 34 -1.14 15.00 -4.70
CA THR A 34 -1.80 14.62 -3.45
C THR A 34 -0.81 14.75 -2.29
N ASN A 35 -1.32 15.21 -1.15
CA ASN A 35 -0.67 15.19 0.15
C ASN A 35 -1.42 14.19 1.03
N LEU A 36 -0.68 13.27 1.65
CA LEU A 36 -1.22 12.26 2.55
C LEU A 36 -0.63 12.46 3.95
N GLN A 37 -1.50 12.59 4.93
CA GLN A 37 -1.12 12.60 6.34
C GLN A 37 -1.68 11.38 7.03
N CYS A 38 -0.80 10.50 7.53
CA CYS A 38 -1.20 9.21 8.09
C CYS A 38 -0.78 9.06 9.54
N ILE A 39 -1.65 8.45 10.35
CA ILE A 39 -1.42 8.06 11.72
C ILE A 39 -1.54 6.54 11.81
N LYS A 40 -0.52 5.90 12.36
CA LYS A 40 -0.48 4.45 12.55
C LYS A 40 -0.89 4.08 13.97
N PHE A 41 -1.82 3.14 14.08
CA PHE A 41 -2.20 2.47 15.32
C PHE A 41 -1.79 0.99 15.23
N SER A 42 -1.93 0.27 16.35
CA SER A 42 -1.56 -1.16 16.45
C SER A 42 -2.28 -2.03 15.42
N SER A 43 -3.57 -1.76 15.16
CA SER A 43 -4.41 -2.57 14.27
C SER A 43 -4.85 -1.86 12.99
N ASN A 44 -4.77 -0.52 12.94
CA ASN A 44 -5.26 0.26 11.81
C ASN A 44 -4.31 1.41 11.44
N LYS A 45 -4.39 1.88 10.19
CA LYS A 45 -3.73 3.11 9.71
C LYS A 45 -4.79 4.07 9.22
N PHE A 46 -4.83 5.28 9.76
CA PHE A 46 -5.74 6.34 9.33
C PHE A 46 -4.97 7.31 8.46
N CYS A 47 -5.51 7.70 7.31
CA CYS A 47 -4.93 8.69 6.43
C CYS A 47 -5.94 9.76 6.04
N PHE A 48 -5.46 10.99 6.00
CA PHE A 48 -6.17 12.17 5.53
C PHE A 48 -5.55 12.60 4.22
N VAL A 49 -6.40 12.90 3.24
CA VAL A 49 -5.98 13.30 1.89
C VAL A 49 -6.23 14.79 1.73
N SER A 50 -5.27 15.49 1.14
CA SER A 50 -5.45 16.85 0.62
C SER A 50 -4.77 16.99 -0.74
N CYS A 51 -5.19 17.95 -1.54
CA CYS A 51 -4.47 18.31 -2.75
C CYS A 51 -3.38 19.35 -2.45
N LYS A 52 -2.30 19.36 -3.25
CA LYS A 52 -1.30 20.42 -3.23
C LYS A 52 -1.94 21.73 -3.71
N SER A 53 -1.31 22.86 -3.35
CA SER A 53 -1.75 24.20 -3.80
C SER A 53 -1.92 24.26 -5.33
N GLY A 54 -3.01 24.87 -5.80
CA GLY A 54 -3.36 24.96 -7.23
C GLY A 54 -4.06 23.72 -7.79
N PHE A 55 -4.41 22.76 -6.95
CA PHE A 55 -5.18 21.58 -7.30
C PHE A 55 -6.38 21.41 -6.37
N LYS A 56 -7.47 20.88 -6.91
CA LYS A 56 -8.69 20.51 -6.19
C LYS A 56 -9.02 19.05 -6.43
N PHE A 57 -9.87 18.48 -5.59
CA PHE A 57 -10.34 17.13 -5.82
C PHE A 57 -11.27 17.06 -7.04
N SER A 58 -11.08 16.04 -7.88
CA SER A 58 -11.99 15.72 -8.99
C SER A 58 -13.39 15.32 -8.51
N ARG A 59 -13.47 14.81 -7.28
CA ARG A 59 -14.71 14.42 -6.58
C ARG A 59 -14.54 14.69 -5.08
N PRO A 60 -15.64 14.78 -4.29
CA PRO A 60 -15.54 14.92 -2.85
C PRO A 60 -14.64 13.83 -2.24
N ALA A 61 -13.66 14.25 -1.42
CA ALA A 61 -12.87 13.34 -0.61
C ALA A 61 -13.68 12.91 0.62
N THR A 62 -13.41 11.71 1.13
CA THR A 62 -13.88 11.34 2.47
C THR A 62 -13.00 12.01 3.52
N ASP A 63 -13.59 12.30 4.69
CA ASP A 63 -12.87 12.89 5.83
C ASP A 63 -11.64 12.08 6.24
N SER A 64 -11.67 10.75 6.10
CA SER A 64 -10.53 9.88 6.39
C SER A 64 -10.59 8.57 5.61
N TYR A 65 -9.44 7.91 5.50
CA TYR A 65 -9.29 6.58 4.93
C TYR A 65 -8.64 5.67 5.97
N VAL A 66 -9.17 4.46 6.15
CA VAL A 66 -8.72 3.53 7.19
C VAL A 66 -8.26 2.24 6.56
N CYS A 67 -7.03 1.85 6.84
CA CYS A 67 -6.53 0.53 6.49
C CYS A 67 -6.57 -0.40 7.69
N ASN A 68 -7.10 -1.60 7.48
CA ASN A 68 -6.99 -2.68 8.44
C ASN A 68 -5.68 -3.43 8.22
N TYR A 69 -4.79 -3.45 9.22
CA TYR A 69 -3.48 -4.10 9.11
C TYR A 69 -3.56 -5.62 8.97
N SER A 70 -4.64 -6.28 9.42
CA SER A 70 -4.78 -7.73 9.30
C SER A 70 -5.14 -8.15 7.87
N THR A 71 -5.85 -7.30 7.13
CA THR A 71 -6.30 -7.60 5.76
C THR A 71 -5.57 -6.78 4.69
N GLY A 72 -4.84 -5.73 5.06
CA GLY A 72 -4.25 -4.76 4.13
C GLY A 72 -5.28 -3.98 3.31
N THR A 73 -6.57 -4.02 3.71
CA THR A 73 -7.66 -3.42 2.94
C THR A 73 -7.96 -2.02 3.44
N TRP A 74 -8.12 -1.08 2.50
CA TRP A 74 -8.48 0.31 2.75
C TRP A 74 -9.99 0.53 2.64
N TYR A 75 -10.52 1.35 3.55
CA TYR A 75 -11.92 1.74 3.65
C TYR A 75 -12.08 3.26 3.74
N GLU A 76 -13.25 3.76 3.36
CA GLU A 76 -13.65 5.15 3.55
C GLU A 76 -14.19 5.35 4.98
N GLY A 77 -13.54 6.21 5.76
CA GLY A 77 -13.86 6.48 7.16
C GLY A 77 -13.83 5.25 8.05
N THR A 78 -14.65 5.25 9.11
CA THR A 78 -14.87 4.06 9.97
C THR A 78 -15.92 3.11 9.39
N GLY A 79 -16.32 3.30 8.13
CA GLY A 79 -17.32 2.48 7.45
C GLY A 79 -16.74 1.20 6.87
N SER A 80 -17.59 0.48 6.13
CA SER A 80 -17.24 -0.75 5.41
C SER A 80 -17.08 -0.55 3.90
N ASN A 81 -17.23 0.68 3.41
CA ASN A 81 -17.07 0.99 1.99
C ASN A 81 -15.59 0.93 1.62
N GLN A 82 -15.27 0.20 0.56
CA GLN A 82 -13.89 0.12 0.06
C GLN A 82 -13.39 1.51 -0.35
N ALA A 83 -12.14 1.81 -0.02
CA ALA A 83 -11.55 3.12 -0.29
C ALA A 83 -11.53 3.46 -1.77
N THR A 84 -12.15 4.58 -2.12
CA THR A 84 -12.01 5.21 -3.43
C THR A 84 -11.27 6.54 -3.27
N TRP A 85 -9.99 6.54 -3.62
CA TRP A 85 -9.16 7.73 -3.49
C TRP A 85 -9.54 8.79 -4.53
N PRO A 86 -9.74 10.07 -4.16
CA PRO A 86 -9.97 11.13 -5.13
C PRO A 86 -8.67 11.44 -5.89
N ASP A 87 -8.83 11.98 -7.09
CA ASP A 87 -7.72 12.54 -7.85
C ASP A 87 -7.61 14.04 -7.60
N CYS A 88 -6.40 14.58 -7.67
CA CYS A 88 -6.16 16.02 -7.62
C CYS A 88 -5.99 16.56 -9.05
N VAL A 89 -6.89 17.44 -9.47
CA VAL A 89 -6.90 18.08 -10.79
C VAL A 89 -6.59 19.58 -10.65
N PRO A 90 -6.01 20.24 -11.66
CA PRO A 90 -5.80 21.69 -11.63
C PRO A 90 -7.09 22.45 -11.32
N GLU A 91 -6.99 23.52 -10.53
CA GLU A 91 -8.13 24.38 -10.17
C GLU A 91 -8.77 25.11 -11.35
#